data_AF-A0A9W7LD95-F1
#
_entry.id   AF-A0A9W7LD95-F1
#
_cell.length_a   1.000
_cell.length_b   1.000
_cell.length_c   1.000
_cell.angle_alpha   90.00
_cell.angle_beta   90.00
_cell.angle_gamma   90.00
#
_symmetry.space_group_name_H-M   'P 1'
#
loop_
_entity.id
_entity.type
_entity.pdbx_description
1 polymer ?
#
loop_
_entity_poly.entity_id
_entity_poly.type
_entity_poly.pdbx_seq_one_letter_code
_entity_poly.pdbx_strand_id
1 'polypeptide(L)'
;MEQVKIGELVTKHLENGDNTSSSGNEVLRAQLTTSDGIRGFFVSYLTRDAPPAPPPPSLYAAIANVPASSSDDLIDLSIMNVIMPAAQSKYFEKQARDVKESDAMEGSNVSMMKTSALTCKHGKEVLKVLIELSSTTPKFERVKSEIGNCIAAANNPSPPSPPASDVQRWMPFFDKWGYDGDQIKEISKELKELKDCKSTN
;
A
#
# COMPACT_ATOMS: atom_id res chain seq x y z
N MET A 1 7.27 22.37 -7.14
CA MET A 1 6.06 22.74 -7.92
C MET A 1 5.77 21.77 -9.08
N GLU A 2 6.77 21.22 -9.76
CA GLU A 2 6.55 20.30 -10.90
C GLU A 2 6.06 18.90 -10.48
N GLN A 3 6.59 18.32 -9.40
CA GLN A 3 6.12 17.03 -8.88
C GLN A 3 4.65 17.03 -8.43
N VAL A 4 4.16 18.15 -7.88
CA VAL A 4 2.74 18.29 -7.48
C VAL A 4 1.82 18.24 -8.71
N LYS A 5 2.23 18.88 -9.82
CA LYS A 5 1.48 18.84 -11.09
C LYS A 5 1.47 17.44 -11.71
N ILE A 6 2.56 16.70 -11.57
CA ILE A 6 2.68 15.32 -12.04
C ILE A 6 1.75 14.39 -11.27
N GLY A 7 1.73 14.51 -9.93
CA GLY A 7 0.84 13.72 -9.08
C GLY A 7 -0.64 13.95 -9.37
N GLU A 8 -1.06 15.21 -9.50
CA GLU A 8 -2.44 15.55 -9.87
C GLU A 8 -2.85 14.98 -11.23
N LEU A 9 -1.93 14.97 -12.20
CA LEU A 9 -2.20 14.46 -13.54
C LEU A 9 -2.42 12.95 -13.52
N VAL A 10 -1.61 12.20 -12.76
CA VAL A 10 -1.76 10.75 -12.59
C VAL A 10 -3.05 10.41 -11.85
N THR A 11 -3.34 11.10 -10.75
CA THR A 11 -4.56 10.85 -9.96
C THR A 11 -5.81 11.13 -10.78
N LYS A 12 -5.88 12.26 -11.50
CA LYS A 12 -7.01 12.58 -12.40
C LYS A 12 -7.16 11.55 -13.53
N HIS A 13 -6.05 11.09 -14.10
CA HIS A 13 -6.09 10.05 -15.14
C HIS A 13 -6.71 8.75 -14.61
N LEU A 14 -6.32 8.32 -13.40
CA LEU A 14 -6.84 7.11 -12.77
C LEU A 14 -8.30 7.26 -12.33
N GLU A 15 -8.74 8.46 -11.94
CA GLU A 15 -10.12 8.73 -11.52
C GLU A 15 -11.11 8.78 -12.68
N ASN A 16 -10.72 9.38 -13.80
CA ASN A 16 -11.61 9.52 -14.96
C ASN A 16 -11.81 8.21 -15.71
N GLY A 17 -11.04 7.15 -15.37
CA GLY A 17 -11.02 5.89 -16.12
C GLY A 17 -10.62 6.08 -17.58
N ASP A 18 -10.04 7.23 -17.91
CA ASP A 18 -9.85 7.68 -19.28
C ASP A 18 -8.58 7.05 -19.84
N ASN A 19 -8.74 5.88 -20.45
CA ASN A 19 -7.67 5.20 -21.16
C ASN A 19 -7.16 5.97 -22.40
N THR A 20 -7.81 7.08 -22.79
CA THR A 20 -7.49 7.82 -24.02
C THR A 20 -6.49 8.96 -23.84
N SER A 21 -6.28 9.46 -22.61
CA SER A 21 -5.26 10.48 -22.34
C SER A 21 -3.84 9.86 -22.34
N SER A 22 -3.15 9.95 -23.48
CA SER A 22 -1.79 9.44 -23.67
C SER A 22 -0.81 9.97 -22.61
N SER A 23 -0.91 11.25 -22.26
CA SER A 23 -0.02 11.90 -21.30
C SER A 23 -0.12 11.32 -19.87
N GLY A 24 -1.31 10.97 -19.39
CA GLY A 24 -1.47 10.39 -18.05
C GLY A 24 -0.89 8.99 -17.92
N ASN A 25 -1.13 8.16 -18.93
CA ASN A 25 -0.54 6.83 -19.03
C ASN A 25 0.98 6.86 -19.17
N GLU A 26 1.53 7.77 -19.97
CA GLU A 26 2.98 7.94 -20.14
C GLU A 26 3.65 8.34 -18.82
N VAL A 27 3.07 9.32 -18.11
CA VAL A 27 3.60 9.79 -16.83
C VAL A 27 3.52 8.68 -15.76
N LEU A 28 2.39 7.98 -15.66
CA LEU A 28 2.23 6.86 -14.73
C LEU A 28 3.27 5.77 -14.99
N ARG A 29 3.47 5.38 -16.27
CA ARG A 29 4.51 4.41 -16.63
C ARG A 29 5.91 4.90 -16.29
N ALA A 30 6.21 6.17 -16.59
CA ALA A 30 7.50 6.75 -16.27
C ALA A 30 7.77 6.71 -14.76
N GLN A 31 6.80 7.06 -13.92
CA GLN A 31 6.92 6.96 -12.46
C GLN A 31 7.24 5.52 -12.03
N LEU A 32 6.54 4.53 -12.57
CA LEU A 32 6.70 3.13 -12.17
C LEU A 32 8.00 2.46 -12.67
N THR A 33 8.86 3.16 -13.42
CA THR A 33 10.13 2.60 -13.91
C THR A 33 11.28 2.70 -12.90
N THR A 34 11.17 3.54 -11.87
CA THR A 34 12.25 3.79 -10.89
C THR A 34 11.72 3.72 -9.47
N SER A 35 12.59 3.41 -8.49
CA SER A 35 12.22 3.39 -7.06
C SER A 35 11.62 4.72 -6.59
N ASP A 36 12.27 5.84 -6.96
CA ASP A 36 11.82 7.18 -6.58
C ASP A 36 10.50 7.56 -7.26
N GLY A 37 10.32 7.17 -8.52
CA GLY A 37 9.07 7.38 -9.23
C GLY A 37 7.92 6.57 -8.62
N ILE A 38 8.16 5.32 -8.22
CA ILE A 38 7.17 4.48 -7.51
C ILE A 38 6.76 5.14 -6.19
N ARG A 39 7.72 5.68 -5.43
CA ARG A 39 7.42 6.45 -4.21
C ARG A 39 6.56 7.67 -4.52
N GLY A 40 6.90 8.43 -5.57
CA GLY A 40 6.12 9.58 -6.03
C GLY A 40 4.68 9.21 -6.45
N PHE A 41 4.53 8.06 -7.12
CA PHE A 41 3.21 7.49 -7.43
C PHE A 41 2.41 7.21 -6.16
N PHE A 42 2.99 6.50 -5.19
CA PHE A 42 2.28 6.21 -3.93
C PHE A 42 1.92 7.47 -3.15
N VAL A 43 2.83 8.45 -3.05
CA VAL A 43 2.50 9.73 -2.41
C VAL A 43 1.28 10.36 -3.08
N SER A 44 1.24 10.41 -4.41
CA SER A 44 0.15 11.08 -5.14
C SER A 44 -1.17 10.29 -5.11
N TYR A 45 -1.09 8.97 -5.24
CA TYR A 45 -2.26 8.10 -5.34
C TYR A 45 -2.93 7.85 -3.98
N LEU A 46 -2.13 7.66 -2.93
CA LEU A 46 -2.65 7.26 -1.62
C LEU A 46 -3.25 8.42 -0.83
N THR A 47 -2.80 9.66 -1.07
CA THR A 47 -3.26 10.87 -0.36
C THR A 47 -4.36 11.62 -1.10
N ARG A 48 -5.01 11.01 -2.09
CA ARG A 48 -6.18 11.60 -2.75
C ARG A 48 -7.38 11.59 -1.80
N ASP A 49 -8.21 12.63 -1.89
CA ASP A 49 -9.42 12.75 -1.06
C ASP A 49 -10.61 11.93 -1.59
N ALA A 50 -10.46 11.29 -2.75
CA ALA A 50 -11.49 10.42 -3.31
C ALA A 50 -11.64 9.13 -2.49
N PRO A 51 -12.88 8.59 -2.35
CA PRO A 51 -13.07 7.28 -1.75
C PRO A 51 -12.38 6.18 -2.61
N PRO A 52 -11.99 5.06 -2.01
CA PRO A 52 -11.43 3.94 -2.76
C PRO A 52 -12.46 3.42 -3.76
N ALA A 53 -12.08 3.44 -5.03
CA ALA A 53 -12.82 2.86 -6.14
C ALA A 53 -12.04 1.65 -6.68
N PRO A 54 -12.70 0.71 -7.38
CA PRO A 54 -12.02 -0.38 -8.06
C PRO A 54 -10.87 0.14 -8.94
N PRO A 55 -9.72 -0.54 -8.98
CA PRO A 55 -8.58 -0.10 -9.77
C PRO A 55 -8.97 0.02 -11.25
N PRO A 56 -8.68 1.16 -11.92
CA PRO A 56 -9.02 1.32 -13.33
C PRO A 56 -8.11 0.43 -14.22
N PRO A 57 -8.55 0.03 -15.43
CA PRO A 57 -7.73 -0.76 -16.35
C PRO A 57 -6.36 -0.14 -16.68
N SER A 58 -6.26 1.19 -16.69
CA SER A 58 -4.99 1.90 -16.87
C SER A 58 -3.97 1.59 -15.78
N LEU A 59 -4.39 1.38 -14.53
CA LEU A 59 -3.50 0.99 -13.43
C LEU A 59 -2.99 -0.43 -13.63
N TYR A 60 -3.84 -1.37 -14.03
CA TYR A 60 -3.43 -2.73 -14.39
C TYR A 60 -2.39 -2.71 -15.51
N ALA A 61 -2.67 -1.98 -16.58
CA ALA A 61 -1.77 -1.87 -17.72
C ALA A 61 -0.43 -1.25 -17.31
N ALA A 62 -0.42 -0.21 -16.48
CA ALA A 62 0.81 0.43 -16.03
C ALA A 62 1.64 -0.51 -15.15
N ILE A 63 1.03 -1.18 -14.17
CA ILE A 63 1.72 -2.14 -13.28
C ILE A 63 2.22 -3.34 -14.07
N ALA A 64 1.42 -3.91 -14.98
CA ALA A 64 1.84 -5.02 -15.83
C ALA A 64 3.09 -4.71 -16.66
N ASN A 65 3.33 -3.44 -17.01
CA ASN A 65 4.48 -2.98 -17.81
C ASN A 65 5.69 -2.49 -16.97
N VAL A 66 5.64 -2.55 -15.63
CA VAL A 66 6.79 -2.22 -14.77
C VAL A 66 8.01 -3.07 -15.14
N PRO A 67 9.21 -2.50 -15.31
CA PRO A 67 10.43 -3.29 -15.56
C PRO A 67 10.70 -4.31 -14.45
N ALA A 68 11.24 -5.48 -14.79
CA ALA A 68 11.59 -6.51 -13.79
C ALA A 68 12.62 -5.99 -12.76
N SER A 69 13.47 -5.02 -13.13
CA SER A 69 14.41 -4.37 -12.21
C SER A 69 13.71 -3.55 -11.11
N SER A 70 12.44 -3.22 -11.28
CA SER A 70 11.67 -2.31 -10.42
C SER A 70 10.43 -2.98 -9.81
N SER A 71 10.13 -4.22 -10.19
CA SER A 71 8.98 -4.97 -9.67
C SER A 71 9.13 -5.27 -8.17
N ASP A 72 10.35 -5.52 -7.73
CA ASP A 72 10.63 -5.81 -6.33
C ASP A 72 10.31 -4.61 -5.43
N ASP A 73 10.83 -3.44 -5.80
CA ASP A 73 10.54 -2.17 -5.12
C ASP A 73 9.04 -1.87 -5.10
N LEU A 74 8.34 -2.12 -6.22
CA LEU A 74 6.90 -1.93 -6.29
C LEU A 74 6.16 -2.82 -5.29
N ILE A 75 6.51 -4.11 -5.22
CA ILE A 75 5.90 -5.06 -4.26
C ILE A 75 6.14 -4.61 -2.83
N ASP A 76 7.40 -4.30 -2.49
CA ASP A 76 7.78 -3.96 -1.12
C ASP A 76 7.12 -2.65 -0.69
N LEU A 77 7.13 -1.64 -1.55
CA LEU A 77 6.48 -0.36 -1.29
C LEU A 77 4.95 -0.51 -1.23
N SER A 78 4.32 -1.33 -2.08
CA SER A 78 2.88 -1.62 -1.98
C SER A 78 2.51 -2.17 -0.61
N ILE A 79 3.29 -3.14 -0.11
CA ILE A 79 3.05 -3.76 1.18
C ILE A 79 3.27 -2.75 2.32
N MET A 80 4.37 -1.99 2.29
CA MET A 80 4.64 -0.96 3.30
C MET A 80 3.54 0.11 3.35
N ASN A 81 3.00 0.50 2.18
CA ASN A 81 1.89 1.45 2.05
C ASN A 81 0.52 0.89 2.48
N VAL A 82 0.46 -0.36 2.96
CA VAL A 82 -0.67 -0.90 3.72
C VAL A 82 -0.30 -0.97 5.20
N ILE A 83 0.88 -1.52 5.52
CA ILE A 83 1.33 -1.75 6.90
C ILE A 83 1.39 -0.43 7.70
N MET A 84 2.10 0.57 7.18
CA MET A 84 2.34 1.83 7.89
C MET A 84 1.04 2.59 8.19
N PRO A 85 0.15 2.85 7.20
CA PRO A 85 -1.10 3.54 7.48
C PRO A 85 -2.09 2.72 8.32
N ALA A 86 -2.10 1.38 8.25
CA ALA A 86 -2.89 0.55 9.16
C ALA A 86 -2.45 0.73 10.61
N ALA A 87 -1.13 0.70 10.87
CA ALA A 87 -0.58 0.96 12.20
C ALA A 87 -0.83 2.39 12.68
N GLN A 88 -0.70 3.38 11.80
CA GLN A 88 -0.97 4.79 12.14
C GLN A 88 -2.43 5.02 12.49
N SER A 89 -3.36 4.40 11.76
CA SER A 89 -4.79 4.44 12.08
C SER A 89 -5.05 3.99 13.52
N LYS A 90 -4.48 2.85 13.95
CA LYS A 90 -4.61 2.38 15.34
C LYS A 90 -3.92 3.24 16.38
N TYR A 91 -2.75 3.77 16.04
CA TYR A 91 -2.05 4.71 16.91
C TYR A 91 -2.94 5.93 17.21
N PHE A 92 -3.47 6.57 16.17
CA PHE A 92 -4.33 7.74 16.32
C PHE A 92 -5.69 7.42 16.94
N GLU A 93 -6.27 6.24 16.67
CA GLU A 93 -7.49 5.77 17.33
C GLU A 93 -7.31 5.72 18.86
N LYS A 94 -6.17 5.16 19.32
CA LYS A 94 -5.82 5.08 20.74
C LYS A 94 -5.64 6.47 21.36
N GLN A 95 -4.89 7.35 20.70
CA GLN A 95 -4.68 8.71 21.19
C GLN A 95 -5.98 9.50 21.29
N ALA A 96 -6.83 9.45 20.26
CA ALA A 96 -8.15 10.10 20.27
C ALA A 96 -9.01 9.61 21.44
N ARG A 97 -8.99 8.31 21.72
CA ARG A 97 -9.74 7.69 22.82
C ARG A 97 -9.25 8.14 24.19
N ASP A 98 -7.93 8.16 24.38
CA ASP A 98 -7.30 8.50 25.66
C ASP A 98 -7.59 9.96 26.07
N VAL A 99 -7.58 10.87 25.09
CA VAL A 99 -7.90 12.30 25.32
C VAL A 99 -9.38 12.65 25.11
N LYS A 100 -10.24 11.66 24.81
CA LYS A 100 -11.67 11.85 24.48
C LYS A 100 -11.90 12.92 23.41
N GLU A 101 -11.02 12.94 22.41
CA GLU A 101 -11.07 13.90 21.31
C GLU A 101 -12.26 13.59 20.40
N SER A 102 -12.96 14.65 19.96
CA SER A 102 -14.02 14.56 18.96
C SER A 102 -13.52 15.02 17.60
N ASP A 103 -14.28 14.66 16.56
CA ASP A 103 -13.99 14.99 15.15
C ASP A 103 -14.30 16.46 14.82
N ALA A 104 -13.72 17.39 15.57
CA ALA A 104 -14.04 18.81 15.48
C ALA A 104 -13.00 19.63 14.69
N MET A 105 -11.81 19.09 14.41
CA MET A 105 -10.72 19.84 13.80
C MET A 105 -9.86 18.99 12.85
N GLU A 106 -9.48 19.59 11.72
CA GLU A 106 -8.44 19.05 10.84
C GLU A 106 -7.11 18.95 11.60
N GLY A 107 -6.40 17.83 11.45
CA GLY A 107 -5.19 17.57 12.22
C GLY A 107 -5.40 16.96 13.61
N SER A 108 -6.65 16.78 14.04
CA SER A 108 -6.98 16.00 15.25
C SER A 108 -6.54 14.54 15.11
N ASN A 109 -6.41 13.80 16.22
CA ASN A 109 -6.14 12.36 16.15
C ASN A 109 -7.28 11.63 15.41
N VAL A 110 -8.53 12.07 15.54
CA VAL A 110 -9.66 11.47 14.80
C VAL A 110 -9.51 11.69 13.29
N SER A 111 -9.16 12.90 12.87
CA SER A 111 -8.90 13.21 11.45
C SER A 111 -7.73 12.39 10.93
N MET A 112 -6.61 12.33 11.66
CA MET A 112 -5.41 11.57 11.27
C MET A 112 -5.66 10.06 11.21
N MET A 113 -6.46 9.50 12.13
CA MET A 113 -6.93 8.12 12.08
C MET A 113 -7.69 7.85 10.77
N LYS A 114 -8.67 8.71 10.43
CA LYS A 114 -9.47 8.56 9.21
C LYS A 114 -8.62 8.65 7.95
N THR A 115 -7.73 9.63 7.88
CA THR A 115 -6.80 9.79 6.74
C THR A 115 -5.91 8.58 6.60
N SER A 116 -5.31 8.10 7.69
CA SER A 116 -4.48 6.88 7.69
C SER A 116 -5.28 5.65 7.22
N ALA A 117 -6.52 5.49 7.71
CA ALA A 117 -7.39 4.40 7.26
C ALA A 117 -7.72 4.50 5.76
N LEU A 118 -7.95 5.71 5.24
CA LEU A 118 -8.18 5.94 3.81
C LEU A 118 -6.94 5.61 2.96
N THR A 119 -5.77 6.09 3.37
CA THR A 119 -4.47 5.76 2.76
C THR A 119 -4.25 4.25 2.71
N CYS A 120 -4.55 3.54 3.81
CA CYS A 120 -4.47 2.07 3.85
C CYS A 120 -5.39 1.42 2.81
N LYS A 121 -6.63 1.89 2.67
CA LYS A 121 -7.56 1.38 1.65
C LYS A 121 -7.05 1.62 0.23
N HIS A 122 -6.49 2.80 -0.07
CA HIS A 122 -5.85 3.05 -1.37
C HIS A 122 -4.65 2.13 -1.62
N GLY A 123 -3.83 1.86 -0.59
CA GLY A 123 -2.72 0.91 -0.68
C GLY A 123 -3.19 -0.51 -1.02
N LYS A 124 -4.30 -0.94 -0.41
CA LYS A 124 -4.93 -2.24 -0.70
C LYS A 124 -5.37 -2.36 -2.14
N GLU A 125 -5.89 -1.30 -2.76
CA GLU A 125 -6.28 -1.35 -4.17
C GLU A 125 -5.08 -1.62 -5.10
N VAL A 126 -3.93 -0.99 -4.85
CA VAL A 126 -2.70 -1.29 -5.61
C VAL A 126 -2.24 -2.73 -5.36
N LEU A 127 -2.29 -3.19 -4.11
CA LEU A 127 -1.82 -4.53 -3.75
C LEU A 127 -2.74 -5.63 -4.31
N LYS A 128 -4.06 -5.39 -4.44
CA LYS A 128 -4.99 -6.28 -5.16
C LYS A 128 -4.59 -6.45 -6.62
N VAL A 129 -4.26 -5.36 -7.31
CA VAL A 129 -3.79 -5.43 -8.72
C VAL A 129 -2.55 -6.32 -8.83
N LEU A 130 -1.57 -6.16 -7.92
CA LEU A 130 -0.38 -7.02 -7.91
C LEU A 130 -0.71 -8.49 -7.65
N ILE A 131 -1.61 -8.77 -6.69
CA ILE A 131 -2.06 -10.13 -6.37
C ILE A 131 -2.73 -10.79 -7.59
N GLU A 132 -3.57 -10.05 -8.32
CA GLU A 132 -4.22 -10.55 -9.54
C GLU A 132 -3.20 -10.81 -10.64
N LEU A 133 -2.32 -9.85 -10.91
CA LEU A 133 -1.26 -9.97 -11.91
C LEU A 133 -0.24 -11.08 -11.59
N SER A 134 -0.04 -11.43 -10.32
CA SER A 134 0.86 -12.52 -9.92
C SER A 134 0.53 -13.87 -10.55
N SER A 135 -0.72 -14.07 -10.98
CA SER A 135 -1.17 -15.32 -11.60
C SER A 135 -0.76 -15.44 -13.07
N THR A 136 -0.45 -14.31 -13.72
CA THR A 136 -0.13 -14.25 -15.17
C THR A 136 1.22 -13.61 -15.48
N THR A 137 1.84 -12.97 -14.49
CA THR A 137 3.05 -12.16 -14.67
C THR A 137 4.13 -12.60 -13.67
N PRO A 138 5.14 -13.39 -14.10
CA PRO A 138 6.12 -14.03 -13.20
C PRO A 138 6.85 -13.07 -12.25
N LYS A 139 7.18 -11.84 -12.69
CA LYS A 139 7.87 -10.85 -11.85
C LYS A 139 7.07 -10.41 -10.60
N PHE A 140 5.78 -10.74 -10.53
CA PHE A 140 4.92 -10.45 -9.39
C PHE A 140 4.55 -11.69 -8.56
N GLU A 141 5.06 -12.88 -8.90
CA GLU A 141 4.70 -14.14 -8.24
C GLU A 141 4.94 -14.11 -6.71
N ARG A 142 5.98 -13.39 -6.28
CA ARG A 142 6.36 -13.30 -4.86
C ARG A 142 5.39 -12.49 -4.00
N VAL A 143 4.48 -11.69 -4.58
CA VAL A 143 3.62 -10.79 -3.78
C VAL A 143 2.80 -11.54 -2.73
N LYS A 144 2.28 -12.73 -3.06
CA LYS A 144 1.47 -13.54 -2.16
C LYS A 144 2.29 -14.13 -1.01
N SER A 145 3.52 -14.60 -1.30
CA SER A 145 4.42 -15.09 -0.26
C SER A 145 4.91 -13.95 0.64
N GLU A 146 5.23 -12.79 0.08
CA GLU A 146 5.65 -11.60 0.83
C GLU A 146 4.57 -11.12 1.81
N ILE A 147 3.31 -11.08 1.39
CA ILE A 147 2.18 -10.80 2.29
C ILE A 147 2.14 -11.84 3.43
N GLY A 148 2.30 -13.12 3.12
CA GLY A 148 2.37 -14.20 4.12
C GLY A 148 3.53 -14.03 5.10
N ASN A 149 4.72 -13.67 4.60
CA ASN A 149 5.92 -13.44 5.39
C ASN A 149 5.76 -12.22 6.30
N CYS A 150 5.12 -11.15 5.81
CA CYS A 150 4.77 -9.98 6.63
C CYS A 150 3.86 -10.34 7.78
N ILE A 151 2.78 -11.10 7.52
CA ILE A 151 1.85 -11.55 8.55
C ILE A 151 2.60 -12.42 9.58
N ALA A 152 3.46 -13.33 9.12
CA ALA A 152 4.25 -14.19 10.00
C ALA A 152 5.22 -13.38 10.88
N ALA A 153 5.93 -12.41 10.30
CA ALA A 153 6.85 -11.51 11.01
C ALA A 153 6.11 -10.64 12.04
N ALA A 154 4.96 -10.08 11.66
CA ALA A 154 4.14 -9.26 12.54
C ALA A 154 3.68 -10.03 13.79
N ASN A 155 3.25 -11.30 13.62
CA ASN A 155 2.72 -12.11 14.71
C ASN A 155 3.80 -12.85 15.53
N ASN A 156 5.03 -12.95 15.02
CA ASN A 156 6.14 -13.63 15.69
C ASN A 156 7.38 -12.73 15.70
N PRO A 157 7.48 -11.76 16.62
CA PRO A 157 8.68 -10.94 16.77
C PRO A 157 9.92 -11.76 17.21
N SER A 158 9.73 -13.00 17.65
CA SER A 158 10.80 -13.95 18.00
C SER A 158 10.50 -15.34 17.43
N PRO A 159 10.64 -15.56 16.11
CA PRO A 159 10.36 -16.85 15.50
C PRO A 159 11.42 -17.89 15.91
N PRO A 160 11.09 -19.19 15.85
CA PRO A 160 12.05 -20.26 16.08
C PRO A 160 13.24 -20.15 15.12
N SER A 161 14.45 -20.41 15.63
CA SER A 161 15.69 -20.32 14.84
C SER A 161 15.95 -21.59 14.01
N PRO A 162 16.32 -21.45 12.71
CA PRO A 162 16.27 -20.24 11.90
C PRO A 162 14.86 -20.03 11.33
N PRO A 163 14.32 -18.80 11.34
CA PRO A 163 13.14 -18.48 10.54
C PRO A 163 13.41 -18.71 9.06
N ALA A 164 12.36 -19.05 8.31
CA ALA A 164 12.42 -19.09 6.84
C ALA A 164 13.04 -17.78 6.32
N SER A 165 13.92 -17.86 5.33
CA SER A 165 14.75 -16.75 4.83
C SER A 165 13.96 -15.47 4.56
N ASP A 166 12.72 -15.62 4.13
CA ASP A 166 11.92 -14.49 3.65
C ASP A 166 11.13 -13.80 4.78
N VAL A 167 10.92 -14.49 5.93
CA VAL A 167 10.38 -13.87 7.16
C VAL A 167 11.45 -12.98 7.80
N GLN A 168 12.72 -13.37 7.72
CA GLN A 168 13.86 -12.59 8.24
C GLN A 168 13.94 -11.19 7.64
N ARG A 169 13.44 -11.02 6.41
CA ARG A 169 13.44 -9.72 5.74
C ARG A 169 12.55 -8.68 6.44
N TRP A 170 11.37 -9.10 6.89
CA TRP A 170 10.39 -8.20 7.49
C TRP A 170 10.61 -7.99 8.99
N MET A 171 11.30 -8.90 9.68
CA MET A 171 11.57 -8.75 11.11
C MET A 171 12.31 -7.44 11.46
N PRO A 172 13.43 -7.05 10.80
CA PRO A 172 14.07 -5.75 11.05
C PRO A 172 13.17 -4.57 10.76
N PHE A 173 12.23 -4.69 9.81
CA PHE A 173 11.26 -3.64 9.55
C PHE A 173 10.32 -3.46 10.74
N PHE A 174 9.72 -4.54 11.24
CA PHE A 174 8.82 -4.49 12.41
C PHE A 174 9.55 -4.05 13.69
N ASP A 175 10.78 -4.53 13.90
CA ASP A 175 11.64 -4.12 15.03
C ASP A 175 11.99 -2.63 14.96
N LYS A 176 12.41 -2.14 13.79
CA LYS A 176 12.74 -0.73 13.58
C LYS A 176 11.57 0.21 13.89
N TRP A 177 10.34 -0.18 13.54
CA TRP A 177 9.16 0.67 13.74
C TRP A 177 8.50 0.48 15.11
N GLY A 178 8.76 -0.63 15.81
CA GLY A 178 8.32 -0.84 17.19
C GLY A 178 6.79 -0.84 17.37
N TYR A 179 6.04 -1.40 16.42
CA TYR A 179 4.58 -1.43 16.48
C TYR A 179 4.07 -2.21 17.71
N ASP A 180 3.06 -1.66 18.39
CA ASP A 180 2.44 -2.31 19.54
C ASP A 180 1.46 -3.43 19.15
N GLY A 181 0.97 -4.17 20.13
CA GLY A 181 0.12 -5.33 19.90
C GLY A 181 -1.20 -5.03 19.16
N ASP A 182 -1.77 -3.83 19.32
CA ASP A 182 -3.02 -3.47 18.63
C ASP A 182 -2.75 -3.01 17.20
N GLN A 183 -1.63 -2.33 16.97
CA GLN A 183 -1.14 -2.02 15.62
C GLN A 183 -0.83 -3.31 14.83
N ILE A 184 -0.13 -4.27 15.43
CA ILE A 184 0.19 -5.57 14.82
C ILE A 184 -1.07 -6.36 14.44
N LYS A 185 -2.10 -6.36 15.30
CA LYS A 185 -3.39 -7.00 15.00
C LYS A 185 -4.06 -6.37 13.78
N GLU A 186 -4.09 -5.04 13.69
CA GLU A 186 -4.70 -4.36 12.55
C GLU A 186 -3.93 -4.59 11.26
N ILE A 187 -2.59 -4.48 11.29
CA ILE A 187 -1.75 -4.82 10.14
C ILE A 187 -2.05 -6.24 9.65
N SER A 188 -2.08 -7.21 10.57
CA SER A 188 -2.36 -8.61 10.24
C SER A 188 -3.75 -8.80 9.65
N LYS A 189 -4.76 -8.07 10.16
CA LYS A 189 -6.12 -8.10 9.65
C LYS A 189 -6.17 -7.57 8.20
N GLU A 190 -5.63 -6.38 7.96
CA GLU A 190 -5.66 -5.74 6.63
C GLU A 190 -4.94 -6.58 5.56
N LEU A 191 -3.81 -7.21 5.92
CA LEU A 191 -3.08 -8.12 5.03
C LEU A 191 -3.78 -9.47 4.82
N LYS A 192 -4.46 -10.02 5.83
CA LYS A 192 -5.24 -11.27 5.69
C LYS A 192 -6.42 -11.09 4.76
N GLU A 193 -7.14 -9.96 4.87
CA GLU A 193 -8.25 -9.64 3.96
C GLU A 193 -7.80 -9.62 2.49
N LEU A 194 -6.58 -9.17 2.20
CA LEU A 194 -6.00 -9.23 0.85
C LEU A 194 -5.66 -10.65 0.41
N LYS A 195 -5.11 -11.46 1.32
CA LYS A 195 -4.76 -12.87 1.04
C LYS A 195 -6.00 -13.72 0.72
N ASP A 196 -7.11 -13.43 1.39
CA ASP A 196 -8.37 -14.16 1.24
C ASP A 196 -9.24 -13.60 0.10
N CYS A 197 -8.83 -12.48 -0.52
CA CYS A 197 -9.50 -11.88 -1.66
C CYS A 197 -9.39 -12.83 -2.86
N LYS A 198 -10.46 -13.57 -3.13
CA LYS A 198 -10.56 -14.43 -4.32
C LYS A 198 -10.45 -13.54 -5.56
N SER A 199 -9.58 -13.91 -6.50
CA SER A 199 -9.58 -13.31 -7.82
C SER A 199 -10.99 -13.49 -8.40
N THR A 200 -11.74 -12.40 -8.53
CA THR A 200 -12.96 -12.38 -9.32
C THR A 200 -12.53 -12.50 -10.77
N ASN A 201 -12.60 -13.74 -11.29
CA ASN A 201 -12.44 -14.04 -12.70
C ASN A 201 -13.57 -13.40 -13.52
#